data_AF-A0A257M3K5-F1
#
_entry.id   AF-A0A257M3K5-F1
#
_cell.length_a   1.000
_cell.length_b   1.000
_cell.length_c   1.000
_cell.angle_alpha   90.00
_cell.angle_beta   90.00
_cell.angle_gamma   90.00
#
_symmetry.space_group_name_H-M   'P 1'
#
loop_
_entity.id
_entity.type
_entity.pdbx_description
1 polymer ?
#
loop_
_entity_poly.entity_id
_entity_poly.type
_entity_poly.pdbx_seq_one_letter_code
_entity_poly.pdbx_strand_id
1 'polypeptide(L)'
;MSLPSFAVVGRVNAGKTATLATLLEVDDNDLLRVSNTPGETTRVQELPVVYQGETLVRFLDTPGFQQPVEAMRAIQSFSGSETPGPDQVRRFVAECGERFPDEVRLLEPIMNGAGVLYVVDPSNPLRDAFVAEMEILRWTGQPRLALLNPQGEVPPEQDAAWRERLGATFNLVRSFDAHSARYEERRRLLESLLQIDERHGAAIRRLLEKMDHEWTERREQAAEAIVDFLEKSLLLRVPAPH
;
A
#
# COMPACT_ATOMS: atom_id res chain seq x y z
N MET A 1 8.59 -20.19 -6.26
CA MET A 1 8.88 -18.83 -5.76
C MET A 1 7.76 -18.44 -4.81
N SER A 2 8.06 -17.79 -3.68
CA SER A 2 7.04 -17.29 -2.77
C SER A 2 6.28 -16.13 -3.40
N LEU A 3 4.96 -16.07 -3.19
CA LEU A 3 4.11 -14.99 -3.68
C LEU A 3 4.55 -13.66 -3.04
N PRO A 4 4.86 -12.60 -3.82
CA PRO A 4 5.18 -11.29 -3.28
C PRO A 4 4.07 -10.80 -2.36
N SER A 5 4.44 -10.47 -1.12
CA SER A 5 3.49 -10.06 -0.09
C SER A 5 3.93 -8.75 0.54
N PHE A 6 3.00 -7.81 0.73
CA PHE A 6 3.29 -6.48 1.28
C PHE A 6 2.31 -6.15 2.40
N ALA A 7 2.83 -5.91 3.60
CA ALA A 7 2.06 -5.41 4.73
C ALA A 7 1.82 -3.91 4.57
N VAL A 8 0.55 -3.50 4.54
CA VAL A 8 0.15 -2.10 4.50
C VAL A 8 0.01 -1.60 5.93
N VAL A 9 0.90 -0.68 6.30
CA VAL A 9 1.06 -0.15 7.66
C VAL A 9 0.77 1.34 7.66
N GLY A 10 0.16 1.84 8.74
CA GLY A 10 -0.25 3.23 8.86
C GLY A 10 -1.35 3.38 9.90
N ARG A 11 -1.52 4.60 10.41
CA ARG A 11 -2.54 4.90 11.42
C ARG A 11 -3.94 4.80 10.83
N VAL A 12 -4.93 4.59 11.70
CA VAL A 12 -6.35 4.72 11.35
C VAL A 12 -6.56 6.12 10.77
N ASN A 13 -7.15 6.22 9.57
CA ASN A 13 -7.33 7.45 8.78
C ASN A 13 -6.11 8.00 8.03
N ALA A 14 -4.95 7.34 8.02
CA ALA A 14 -3.81 7.74 7.17
C ALA A 14 -4.03 7.46 5.66
N GLY A 15 -5.23 6.98 5.29
CA GLY A 15 -5.56 6.59 3.92
C GLY A 15 -5.07 5.20 3.53
N LYS A 16 -4.84 4.27 4.48
CA LYS A 16 -4.54 2.86 4.17
C LYS A 16 -5.59 2.22 3.27
N THR A 17 -6.87 2.35 3.62
CA THR A 17 -7.99 1.82 2.83
C THR A 17 -8.06 2.44 1.45
N ALA A 18 -7.82 3.74 1.34
CA ALA A 18 -7.79 4.44 0.06
C ALA A 18 -6.59 3.99 -0.80
N THR A 19 -5.40 3.84 -0.19
CA THR A 19 -4.20 3.30 -0.84
C THR A 19 -4.42 1.87 -1.33
N LEU A 20 -5.03 1.03 -0.49
CA LEU A 20 -5.41 -0.33 -0.85
C LEU A 20 -6.42 -0.33 -2.00
N ALA A 21 -7.45 0.52 -1.96
CA ALA A 21 -8.40 0.65 -3.06
C ALA A 21 -7.72 1.05 -4.37
N THR A 22 -6.77 1.99 -4.34
CA THR A 22 -5.97 2.38 -5.52
C THR A 22 -5.11 1.23 -6.05
N LEU A 23 -4.47 0.46 -5.15
CA LEU A 23 -3.66 -0.69 -5.52
C LEU A 23 -4.48 -1.82 -6.12
N LEU A 24 -5.67 -2.03 -5.57
CA LEU A 24 -6.49 -3.20 -5.83
C LEU A 24 -7.50 -3.00 -6.97
N GLU A 25 -7.87 -1.75 -7.28
CA GLU A 25 -8.86 -1.39 -8.32
C GLU A 25 -10.11 -2.29 -8.26
N VAL A 26 -11.04 -1.96 -7.37
CA VAL A 26 -12.35 -2.63 -7.32
C VAL A 26 -13.26 -1.97 -8.35
N ASP A 27 -13.13 -2.35 -9.62
CA ASP A 27 -14.08 -1.98 -10.66
C ASP A 27 -14.95 -3.20 -11.01
N ASP A 28 -16.24 -2.98 -11.28
CA ASP A 28 -17.29 -4.00 -11.39
C ASP A 28 -17.09 -5.01 -12.55
N ASN A 29 -16.07 -4.83 -13.41
CA ASN A 29 -15.76 -5.72 -14.53
C ASN A 29 -14.36 -6.38 -14.43
N ASP A 30 -14.41 -7.53 -13.74
CA ASP A 30 -13.76 -8.82 -14.06
C ASP A 30 -12.25 -9.05 -14.04
N LEU A 31 -11.35 -8.06 -14.00
CA LEU A 31 -9.92 -8.40 -14.20
C LEU A 31 -9.06 -8.47 -12.94
N LEU A 32 -9.44 -7.77 -11.86
CA LEU A 32 -8.80 -7.87 -10.54
C LEU A 32 -9.85 -8.04 -9.45
N ARG A 33 -10.12 -9.30 -9.11
CA ARG A 33 -11.06 -9.60 -8.02
C ARG A 33 -10.33 -9.54 -6.68
N VAL A 34 -10.72 -8.58 -5.84
CA VAL A 34 -10.46 -8.64 -4.40
C VAL A 34 -11.51 -9.54 -3.76
N SER A 35 -11.10 -10.57 -3.02
CA SER A 35 -12.04 -11.32 -2.18
C SER A 35 -12.16 -10.67 -0.79
N ASN A 36 -13.36 -10.19 -0.50
CA ASN A 36 -14.02 -9.92 0.80
C ASN A 36 -14.15 -8.51 1.41
N THR A 37 -15.25 -8.43 2.17
CA THR A 37 -16.01 -7.33 2.79
C THR A 37 -15.24 -6.46 3.79
N PRO A 38 -15.45 -5.13 3.79
CA PRO A 38 -14.87 -4.22 4.79
C PRO A 38 -15.45 -4.45 6.18
N GLY A 39 -14.60 -4.50 7.21
CA GLY A 39 -14.98 -4.53 8.62
C GLY A 39 -13.80 -4.12 9.50
N GLU A 40 -14.08 -3.60 10.71
CA GLU A 40 -13.08 -3.07 11.65
C GLU A 40 -11.83 -3.98 11.74
N THR A 41 -10.65 -3.41 11.43
CA THR A 41 -9.38 -4.13 11.24
C THR A 41 -8.80 -4.64 12.57
N THR A 42 -9.48 -5.60 13.20
CA THR A 42 -9.00 -6.37 14.37
C THR A 42 -8.24 -7.63 13.96
N ARG A 43 -8.15 -7.91 12.65
CA ARG A 43 -7.43 -9.04 12.06
C ARG A 43 -6.68 -8.58 10.82
N VAL A 44 -5.58 -9.26 10.50
CA VAL A 44 -4.87 -9.06 9.23
C VAL A 44 -5.74 -9.62 8.10
N GLN A 45 -6.08 -8.77 7.13
CA GLN A 45 -6.85 -9.18 5.95
C GLN A 45 -5.92 -9.37 4.76
N GLU A 46 -5.96 -10.55 4.14
CA GLU A 46 -5.26 -10.80 2.89
C GLU A 46 -6.06 -10.27 1.71
N LEU A 47 -5.41 -9.48 0.87
CA LEU A 47 -5.97 -8.82 -0.30
C LEU A 47 -5.16 -9.28 -1.52
N PRO A 48 -5.50 -10.42 -2.13
CA PRO A 48 -4.80 -10.94 -3.29
C PRO A 48 -5.11 -10.11 -4.53
N VAL A 49 -4.08 -9.86 -5.33
CA VAL A 49 -4.16 -9.29 -6.67
C VAL A 49 -4.17 -10.45 -7.66
N VAL A 50 -5.37 -10.77 -8.15
CA VAL A 50 -5.61 -11.90 -9.06
C VAL A 50 -5.81 -11.37 -10.47
N TYR A 51 -5.17 -11.99 -11.45
CA TYR A 51 -5.43 -11.72 -12.87
C TYR A 51 -5.61 -13.05 -13.61
N GLN A 52 -6.74 -13.23 -14.29
CA GLN A 52 -7.09 -14.47 -15.01
C GLN A 52 -6.92 -15.74 -14.15
N GLY A 53 -7.28 -15.67 -12.86
CA GLY A 53 -7.19 -16.79 -11.92
C GLY A 53 -5.80 -17.05 -11.31
N GLU A 54 -4.77 -16.32 -11.72
CA GLU A 54 -3.42 -16.38 -11.13
C GLU A 54 -3.26 -15.26 -10.09
N THR A 55 -2.84 -15.61 -8.87
CA THR A 55 -2.47 -14.60 -7.86
C THR A 55 -1.04 -14.13 -8.11
N LEU A 56 -0.86 -12.84 -8.39
CA LEU A 56 0.43 -12.27 -8.75
C LEU A 56 1.11 -11.56 -7.57
N VAL A 57 0.33 -10.90 -6.72
CA VAL A 57 0.78 -10.17 -5.52
C VAL A 57 -0.26 -10.33 -4.41
N ARG A 58 0.15 -10.21 -3.15
CA ARG A 58 -0.74 -10.15 -1.99
C ARG A 58 -0.45 -8.88 -1.19
N PHE A 59 -1.48 -8.10 -0.90
CA PHE A 59 -1.41 -7.06 0.13
C PHE A 59 -2.00 -7.57 1.43
N LEU A 60 -1.45 -7.15 2.56
CA LEU A 60 -1.91 -7.54 3.89
C LEU A 60 -2.35 -6.26 4.58
N ASP A 61 -3.65 -6.05 4.74
CA ASP A 61 -4.16 -4.94 5.53
C ASP A 61 -3.94 -5.28 7.01
N THR A 62 -3.07 -4.52 7.65
CA THR A 62 -2.69 -4.73 9.05
C THR A 62 -3.41 -3.75 9.96
N PRO A 63 -3.66 -4.09 11.23
CA PRO A 63 -4.03 -3.09 12.22
C PRO A 63 -2.94 -1.99 12.27
N GLY A 64 -3.31 -0.76 12.61
CA GLY A 64 -2.30 0.29 12.84
C GLY A 64 -1.63 0.11 14.20
N PHE A 65 -0.40 0.61 14.36
CA PHE A 65 0.24 0.74 15.67
C PHE A 65 -0.68 1.48 16.65
N GLN A 66 -0.87 0.92 17.85
CA GLN A 66 -1.67 1.53 18.91
C GLN A 66 -0.77 2.22 19.95
N GLN A 67 0.35 1.59 20.29
CA GLN A 67 1.30 2.02 21.33
C GLN A 67 2.76 1.86 20.85
N PRO A 68 3.15 2.55 19.75
CA PRO A 68 4.44 2.35 19.11
C PRO A 68 5.63 2.71 20.00
N VAL A 69 5.49 3.72 20.87
CA VAL A 69 6.57 4.15 21.77
C VAL A 69 6.86 3.09 22.83
N GLU A 70 5.82 2.53 23.44
CA GLU A 70 5.91 1.45 24.42
C GLU A 70 6.43 0.16 23.78
N ALA A 71 5.96 -0.16 22.58
CA ALA A 71 6.43 -1.32 21.82
C ALA A 71 7.92 -1.19 21.46
N MET A 72 8.35 0.01 21.04
CA MET A 72 9.75 0.29 20.73
C MET A 72 10.64 0.07 21.96
N ARG A 73 10.23 0.57 23.13
CA ARG A 73 10.96 0.36 24.40
C ARG A 73 11.00 -1.13 24.79
N ALA A 74 9.92 -1.87 24.57
CA ALA A 74 9.89 -3.31 24.83
C ALA A 74 10.88 -4.06 23.93
N ILE A 75 10.92 -3.74 22.63
CA ILE A 75 11.90 -4.33 21.69
C ILE A 75 13.33 -3.99 22.11
N GLN A 76 13.61 -2.74 22.49
CA GLN A 76 14.93 -2.31 22.98
C GLN A 76 15.37 -3.05 24.26
N SER A 77 14.43 -3.41 25.13
CA SER A 77 14.77 -4.18 26.33
C SER A 77 15.34 -5.57 26.02
N PHE A 78 15.07 -6.12 24.83
CA PHE A 78 15.67 -7.37 24.38
C PHE A 78 17.09 -7.22 23.81
N SER A 79 17.51 -6.01 23.39
CA SER A 79 18.83 -5.76 22.81
C SER A 79 19.87 -5.28 23.83
N GLY A 80 19.45 -4.94 25.06
CA GLY A 80 20.35 -4.39 26.08
C GLY A 80 20.96 -3.07 25.62
N SER A 81 22.29 -3.03 25.43
CA SER A 81 23.02 -1.84 24.94
C SER A 81 23.15 -1.76 23.42
N GLU A 82 22.75 -2.80 22.68
CA GLU A 82 22.86 -2.84 21.22
C GLU A 82 21.64 -2.23 20.53
N THR A 83 21.81 -1.78 19.29
CA THR A 83 20.66 -1.38 18.45
C THR A 83 19.85 -2.63 18.11
N PRO A 84 18.52 -2.63 18.29
CA PRO A 84 17.71 -3.78 17.92
C PRO A 84 17.79 -4.11 16.43
N GLY A 85 17.62 -5.39 16.13
CA GLY A 85 17.50 -5.92 14.78
C GLY A 85 16.36 -6.93 14.66
N PRO A 86 16.35 -7.72 13.57
CA PRO A 86 15.26 -8.64 13.27
C PRO A 86 15.02 -9.69 14.36
N ASP A 87 16.05 -10.12 15.09
CA ASP A 87 15.91 -11.11 16.16
C ASP A 87 15.13 -10.57 17.36
N GLN A 88 15.35 -9.31 17.75
CA GLN A 88 14.60 -8.68 18.84
C GLN A 88 13.15 -8.42 18.43
N VAL A 89 12.89 -8.08 17.17
CA VAL A 89 11.52 -7.96 16.67
C VAL A 89 10.81 -9.32 16.65
N ARG A 90 11.48 -10.40 16.21
CA ARG A 90 10.94 -11.78 16.28
C ARG A 90 10.61 -12.17 17.72
N ARG A 91 11.50 -11.85 18.66
CA ARG A 91 11.30 -12.12 20.08
C ARG A 91 10.11 -11.35 20.65
N PHE A 92 9.97 -10.08 20.29
CA PHE A 92 8.80 -9.28 20.64
C PHE A 92 7.50 -9.91 20.12
N VAL A 93 7.45 -10.30 18.84
CA VAL A 93 6.30 -10.98 18.24
C VAL A 93 5.93 -12.26 19.02
N ALA A 94 6.93 -13.03 19.46
CA ALA A 94 6.71 -14.27 20.19
C ALA A 94 6.28 -14.08 21.66
N GLU A 95 6.82 -13.09 22.37
CA GLU A 95 6.68 -12.95 23.82
C GLU A 95 5.65 -11.90 24.27
N CYS A 96 5.28 -10.95 23.41
CA CYS A 96 4.56 -9.74 23.82
C CYS A 96 3.10 -9.66 23.34
N GLY A 97 2.54 -10.73 22.78
CA GLY A 97 1.20 -10.74 22.16
C GLY A 97 0.04 -10.38 23.09
N GLU A 98 0.14 -10.65 24.40
CA GLU A 98 -0.90 -10.25 25.37
C GLU A 98 -0.92 -8.74 25.62
N ARG A 99 0.26 -8.11 25.69
CA ARG A 99 0.40 -6.69 26.01
C ARG A 99 0.32 -5.81 24.76
N PHE A 100 0.75 -6.33 23.61
CA PHE A 100 0.87 -5.61 22.34
C PHE A 100 0.19 -6.38 21.19
N PRO A 101 -1.11 -6.73 21.31
CA PRO A 101 -1.76 -7.62 20.36
C PRO A 101 -1.77 -7.06 18.93
N ASP A 102 -1.94 -5.75 18.75
CA ASP A 102 -2.01 -5.14 17.42
C ASP A 102 -0.62 -4.96 16.81
N GLU A 103 0.40 -4.59 17.59
CA GLU A 103 1.78 -4.54 17.09
C GLU A 103 2.28 -5.93 16.69
N VAL A 104 1.97 -6.96 17.49
CA VAL A 104 2.33 -8.35 17.16
C VAL A 104 1.64 -8.79 15.87
N ARG A 105 0.34 -8.54 15.72
CA ARG A 105 -0.41 -8.85 14.48
C ARG A 105 0.13 -8.11 13.26
N LEU A 106 0.54 -6.86 13.41
CA LEU A 106 1.14 -6.06 12.34
C LEU A 106 2.52 -6.60 11.95
N LEU A 107 3.35 -6.95 12.94
CA LEU A 107 4.75 -7.34 12.73
C LEU A 107 4.92 -8.79 12.27
N GLU A 108 4.02 -9.69 12.66
CA GLU A 108 4.06 -11.11 12.29
C GLU A 108 4.20 -11.35 10.76
N PRO A 109 3.35 -10.79 9.88
CA PRO A 109 3.51 -10.96 8.44
C PRO A 109 4.83 -10.36 7.91
N ILE A 110 5.30 -9.26 8.49
CA ILE A 110 6.56 -8.61 8.11
C ILE A 110 7.74 -9.52 8.48
N MET A 111 7.73 -10.10 9.68
CA MET A 111 8.76 -11.04 10.12
C MET A 111 8.74 -12.36 9.34
N ASN A 112 7.59 -12.70 8.74
CA ASN A 112 7.43 -13.83 7.81
C ASN A 112 7.84 -13.51 6.35
N GLY A 113 8.40 -12.33 6.09
CA GLY A 113 8.99 -11.97 4.79
C GLY A 113 8.17 -11.01 3.94
N ALA A 114 7.06 -10.47 4.45
CA ALA A 114 6.34 -9.43 3.73
C ALA A 114 7.16 -8.12 3.69
N GLY A 115 7.18 -7.48 2.52
CA GLY A 115 7.65 -6.10 2.41
C GLY A 115 6.70 -5.15 3.13
N VAL A 116 7.14 -3.91 3.37
CA VAL A 116 6.36 -2.90 4.09
C VAL A 116 5.94 -1.79 3.15
N LEU A 117 4.66 -1.49 3.13
CA LEU A 117 4.09 -0.30 2.53
C LEU A 117 3.56 0.61 3.63
N TYR A 118 4.32 1.63 3.99
CA TYR A 118 3.98 2.55 5.08
C TYR A 118 3.27 3.79 4.54
N VAL A 119 2.00 3.95 4.87
CA VAL A 119 1.16 5.07 4.43
C VAL A 119 1.04 6.08 5.57
N VAL A 120 1.44 7.32 5.30
CA VAL A 120 1.35 8.43 6.28
C VAL A 120 0.74 9.66 5.65
N ASP A 121 0.00 10.41 6.45
CA ASP A 121 -0.46 11.74 6.08
C ASP A 121 0.52 12.80 6.62
N PRO A 122 1.37 13.38 5.76
CA PRO A 122 2.36 14.37 6.16
C PRO A 122 1.76 15.72 6.57
N SER A 123 0.45 15.94 6.45
CA SER A 123 -0.21 17.12 7.03
C SER A 123 -0.24 17.08 8.56
N ASN A 124 -0.07 15.90 9.15
CA ASN A 124 0.10 15.75 10.59
C ASN A 124 1.55 16.01 11.03
N PRO A 125 1.76 16.67 12.19
CA PRO A 125 3.10 16.87 12.73
C PRO A 125 3.83 15.54 12.99
N LEU A 126 5.13 15.51 12.69
CA LEU A 126 6.00 14.38 12.96
C LEU A 126 6.26 14.26 14.47
N ARG A 127 5.49 13.39 15.13
CA ARG A 127 5.58 13.10 16.58
C ARG A 127 6.44 11.87 16.86
N ASP A 128 6.85 11.72 18.12
CA ASP A 128 7.62 10.57 18.63
C ASP A 128 6.97 9.21 18.32
N ALA A 129 5.64 9.15 18.27
CA ALA A 129 4.92 7.95 17.86
C ALA A 129 5.31 7.50 16.45
N PHE A 130 5.33 8.42 15.48
CA PHE A 130 5.73 8.11 14.10
C PHE A 130 7.20 7.72 14.02
N VAL A 131 8.06 8.42 14.77
CA VAL A 131 9.48 8.08 14.89
C VAL A 131 9.64 6.63 15.38
N ALA A 132 8.89 6.23 16.41
CA ALA A 132 8.92 4.88 16.94
C ALA A 132 8.40 3.83 15.94
N GLU A 133 7.31 4.11 15.22
CA GLU A 133 6.82 3.25 14.15
C GLU A 133 7.90 2.98 13.09
N MET A 134 8.56 4.05 12.60
CA MET A 134 9.60 3.95 11.57
C MET A 134 10.82 3.17 12.05
N GLU A 135 11.25 3.35 13.30
CA GLU A 135 12.37 2.59 13.87
C GLU A 135 12.04 1.11 14.01
N ILE A 136 10.86 0.76 14.53
CA ILE A 136 10.41 -0.63 14.63
C ILE A 136 10.42 -1.28 13.25
N LEU A 137 9.81 -0.62 12.24
CA LEU A 137 9.78 -1.12 10.88
C LEU A 137 11.20 -1.26 10.30
N ARG A 138 12.12 -0.32 10.58
CA ARG A 138 13.53 -0.40 10.16
C ARG A 138 14.21 -1.64 10.76
N TRP A 139 13.97 -1.95 12.03
CA TRP A 139 14.57 -3.11 12.71
C TRP A 139 14.11 -4.46 12.15
N THR A 140 12.96 -4.52 11.46
CA THR A 140 12.51 -5.76 10.79
C THR A 140 13.46 -6.21 9.68
N GLY A 141 14.22 -5.28 9.09
CA GLY A 141 15.12 -5.56 7.97
C GLY A 141 14.41 -5.80 6.62
N GLN A 142 13.08 -5.80 6.55
CA GLN A 142 12.34 -6.04 5.30
C GLN A 142 12.39 -4.84 4.35
N PRO A 143 12.26 -5.01 3.02
CA PRO A 143 12.09 -3.89 2.10
C PRO A 143 10.93 -2.97 2.48
N ARG A 144 11.14 -1.65 2.48
CA ARG A 144 10.18 -0.65 2.97
C ARG A 144 9.99 0.49 1.96
N LEU A 145 8.75 0.69 1.53
CA LEU A 145 8.30 1.85 0.76
C LEU A 145 7.40 2.73 1.64
N ALA A 146 7.72 4.02 1.72
CA ALA A 146 6.86 5.02 2.34
C ALA A 146 6.05 5.78 1.30
N LEU A 147 4.76 5.93 1.56
CA LEU A 147 3.81 6.73 0.79
C LEU A 147 3.34 7.92 1.62
N LEU A 148 3.66 9.11 1.12
CA LEU A 148 3.19 10.39 1.65
C LEU A 148 1.84 10.70 1.00
N ASN A 149 0.76 10.59 1.77
CA ASN A 149 -0.63 10.75 1.35
C ASN A 149 -1.30 11.97 2.02
N PRO A 150 -0.95 13.20 1.61
CA PRO A 150 -1.46 14.41 2.25
C PRO A 150 -3.00 14.47 2.20
N GLN A 151 -3.64 14.60 3.35
CA GLN A 151 -5.09 14.80 3.46
C GLN A 151 -5.47 16.29 3.58
N GLY A 152 -4.47 17.17 3.60
CA GLY A 152 -4.61 18.61 3.73
C GLY A 152 -3.34 19.33 3.29
N GLU A 153 -3.31 20.64 3.54
CA GLU A 153 -2.14 21.46 3.24
C GLU A 153 -0.94 21.03 4.08
N VAL A 154 0.22 20.89 3.44
CA VAL A 154 1.48 20.50 4.09
C VAL A 154 2.46 21.66 3.97
N PRO A 155 2.83 22.31 5.08
CA PRO A 155 3.87 23.33 5.06
C PRO A 155 5.19 22.77 4.49
N PRO A 156 5.94 23.53 3.68
CA PRO A 156 7.19 23.04 3.08
C PRO A 156 8.22 22.52 4.09
N GLU A 157 8.32 23.15 5.26
CA GLU A 157 9.20 22.71 6.35
C GLU A 157 8.80 21.35 6.92
N GLN A 158 7.49 21.08 6.99
CA GLN A 158 6.94 19.84 7.50
C GLN A 158 7.13 18.71 6.47
N ASP A 159 6.88 18.97 5.19
CA ASP A 159 7.18 18.00 4.11
C ASP A 159 8.67 17.64 4.09
N ALA A 160 9.56 18.63 4.22
CA ALA A 160 11.00 18.41 4.30
C ALA A 160 11.39 17.52 5.49
N ALA A 161 10.86 17.81 6.69
CA ALA A 161 11.12 17.01 7.90
C ALA A 161 10.63 15.56 7.75
N TRP A 162 9.44 15.35 7.17
CA TRP A 162 8.93 14.02 6.88
C TRP A 162 9.83 13.26 5.89
N ARG A 163 10.22 13.91 4.78
CA ARG A 163 11.09 13.29 3.76
C ARG A 163 12.46 12.96 4.30
N GLU A 164 13.06 13.84 5.10
CA GLU A 164 14.35 13.59 5.76
C GLU A 164 14.26 12.35 6.66
N ARG A 165 13.25 12.30 7.54
CA ARG A 165 13.09 11.18 8.46
C ARG A 165 12.81 9.85 7.75
N LEU A 166 11.93 9.87 6.76
CA LEU A 166 11.60 8.68 5.96
C LEU A 166 12.81 8.24 5.13
N GLY A 167 13.59 9.16 4.57
CA GLY A 167 14.80 8.84 3.82
C GLY A 167 15.87 8.12 4.63
N ALA A 168 15.91 8.35 5.95
CA ALA A 168 16.82 7.64 6.86
C ALA A 168 16.35 6.22 7.23
N THR A 169 15.07 5.89 7.02
CA THR A 169 14.45 4.66 7.56
C THR A 169 13.85 3.73 6.48
N PHE A 170 13.50 4.26 5.31
CA PHE A 170 12.86 3.56 4.19
C PHE A 170 13.79 3.45 2.98
N ASN A 171 13.59 2.39 2.18
CA ASN A 171 14.34 2.20 0.93
C ASN A 171 13.89 3.20 -0.15
N LEU A 172 12.60 3.59 -0.10
CA LEU A 172 12.00 4.48 -1.07
C LEU A 172 10.90 5.32 -0.43
N VAL A 173 10.81 6.58 -0.86
CA VAL A 173 9.75 7.52 -0.46
C VAL A 173 9.06 8.04 -1.71
N ARG A 174 7.73 8.02 -1.72
CA ARG A 174 6.90 8.54 -2.82
C ARG A 174 5.78 9.40 -2.27
N SER A 175 5.45 10.45 -3.01
CA SER A 175 4.15 11.13 -2.84
C SER A 175 3.08 10.29 -3.52
N PHE A 176 1.92 10.23 -2.89
CA PHE A 176 0.79 9.44 -3.32
C PHE A 176 -0.48 10.25 -3.04
N ASP A 177 -1.38 10.37 -4.00
CA ASP A 177 -2.68 10.99 -3.78
C ASP A 177 -3.78 9.95 -4.03
N ALA A 178 -4.37 9.47 -2.93
CA ALA A 178 -5.40 8.45 -3.00
C ALA A 178 -6.72 8.96 -3.65
N HIS A 179 -6.95 10.28 -3.68
CA HIS A 179 -8.20 10.87 -4.19
C HIS A 179 -8.23 11.01 -5.72
N SER A 180 -7.06 11.16 -6.34
CA SER A 180 -6.91 11.25 -7.80
C SER A 180 -6.46 9.92 -8.43
N ALA A 181 -6.51 8.83 -7.65
CA ALA A 181 -6.09 7.49 -8.01
C ALA A 181 -6.73 7.00 -9.32
N ARG A 182 -5.91 7.00 -10.38
CA ARG A 182 -6.22 6.45 -11.71
C ARG A 182 -5.20 5.37 -12.06
N TYR A 183 -5.38 4.76 -13.23
CA TYR A 183 -4.46 3.79 -13.84
C TYR A 183 -2.97 4.17 -13.68
N GLU A 184 -2.60 5.42 -14.00
CA GLU A 184 -1.22 5.90 -13.93
C GLU A 184 -0.64 5.87 -12.51
N GLU A 185 -1.45 6.22 -11.50
CA GLU A 185 -0.99 6.22 -10.11
C GLU A 185 -0.77 4.80 -9.58
N ARG A 186 -1.70 3.91 -9.92
CA ARG A 186 -1.58 2.48 -9.61
C ARG A 186 -0.34 1.87 -10.25
N ARG A 187 -0.09 2.17 -11.53
CA ARG A 187 1.11 1.75 -12.25
C ARG A 187 2.38 2.25 -11.54
N ARG A 188 2.46 3.56 -11.25
CA ARG A 188 3.61 4.17 -10.56
C ARG A 188 3.88 3.52 -9.20
N LEU A 189 2.83 3.14 -8.49
CA LEU A 189 2.95 2.49 -7.20
C LEU A 189 3.50 1.06 -7.33
N LEU A 190 2.99 0.26 -8.27
CA LEU A 190 3.53 -1.07 -8.56
C LEU A 190 4.98 -1.02 -9.08
N GLU A 191 5.32 -0.04 -9.92
CA GLU A 191 6.71 0.23 -10.33
C GLU A 191 7.61 0.58 -9.15
N SER A 192 7.09 1.28 -8.14
CA SER A 192 7.83 1.59 -6.91
C SER A 192 8.09 0.32 -6.09
N LEU A 193 7.18 -0.66 -6.10
CA LEU A 193 7.40 -1.97 -5.46
C LEU A 193 8.52 -2.79 -6.15
N LEU A 194 8.72 -2.62 -7.46
CA LEU A 194 9.87 -3.23 -8.17
C LEU A 194 11.21 -2.69 -7.68
N GLN A 195 11.24 -1.41 -7.28
CA GLN A 195 12.48 -0.73 -6.89
C GLN A 195 12.97 -1.11 -5.49
N ILE A 196 12.08 -1.60 -4.62
CA ILE A 196 12.44 -1.95 -3.24
C ILE A 196 12.90 -3.40 -3.09
N ASP A 197 12.51 -4.31 -4.01
CA ASP A 197 12.91 -5.73 -3.93
C ASP A 197 12.92 -6.42 -5.30
N GLU A 198 14.13 -6.71 -5.81
CA GLU A 198 14.32 -7.41 -7.08
C GLU A 198 13.78 -8.85 -7.08
N ARG A 199 13.69 -9.50 -5.91
CA ARG A 199 13.21 -10.89 -5.78
C ARG A 199 11.76 -11.04 -6.25
N HIS A 200 10.97 -9.98 -6.08
CA HIS A 200 9.58 -9.92 -6.51
C HIS A 200 9.41 -9.39 -7.94
N GLY A 201 10.51 -9.03 -8.60
CA GLY A 201 10.52 -8.29 -9.85
C GLY A 201 9.77 -8.98 -10.99
N ALA A 202 9.88 -10.31 -11.13
CA ALA A 202 9.24 -11.03 -12.23
C ALA A 202 7.69 -11.03 -12.12
N ALA A 203 7.15 -11.25 -10.93
CA ALA A 203 5.70 -11.30 -10.71
C ALA A 203 5.05 -9.91 -10.88
N ILE A 204 5.69 -8.87 -10.33
CA ILE A 204 5.19 -7.49 -10.44
C ILE A 204 5.33 -6.97 -11.88
N ARG A 205 6.41 -7.32 -12.61
CA ARG A 205 6.52 -6.98 -14.06
C ARG A 205 5.41 -7.64 -14.87
N ARG A 206 5.12 -8.92 -14.65
CA ARG A 206 3.99 -9.61 -15.32
C ARG A 206 2.67 -8.92 -15.01
N LEU A 207 2.45 -8.46 -13.78
CA LEU A 207 1.26 -7.70 -13.40
C LEU A 207 1.18 -6.37 -14.19
N LEU A 208 2.28 -5.62 -14.26
CA LEU A 208 2.35 -4.35 -15.01
C LEU A 208 2.10 -4.53 -16.51
N GLU A 209 2.71 -5.56 -17.13
CA GLU A 209 2.48 -5.89 -18.54
C GLU A 209 1.02 -6.22 -18.83
N LYS A 210 0.40 -7.03 -17.95
CA LYS A 210 -1.02 -7.39 -18.05
C LYS A 210 -1.92 -6.16 -17.91
N MET A 211 -1.61 -5.26 -16.98
CA MET A 211 -2.32 -3.99 -16.80
C MET A 211 -2.21 -3.06 -18.01
N ASP A 212 -1.02 -2.94 -18.63
CA ASP A 212 -0.82 -2.11 -19.83
C ASP A 212 -1.64 -2.58 -21.03
N HIS A 213 -1.69 -3.90 -21.21
CA HIS A 213 -2.45 -4.50 -22.30
C HIS A 213 -3.95 -4.20 -22.14
N GLU A 214 -4.48 -4.43 -20.94
CA GLU A 214 -5.88 -4.18 -20.60
C GLU A 214 -6.26 -2.70 -20.75
N TRP A 215 -5.42 -1.78 -20.29
CA TRP A 215 -5.66 -0.34 -20.44
C TRP A 215 -5.76 0.07 -21.92
N THR A 216 -4.93 -0.53 -22.76
CA THR A 216 -4.95 -0.27 -24.20
C THR A 216 -6.25 -0.77 -24.85
N GLU A 217 -6.67 -2.00 -24.53
CA GLU A 217 -7.92 -2.58 -25.03
C GLU A 217 -9.15 -1.75 -24.61
N ARG A 218 -9.22 -1.34 -23.33
CA ARG A 218 -10.32 -0.48 -22.84
C ARG A 218 -10.36 0.86 -23.56
N ARG A 219 -9.21 1.45 -23.85
CA ARG A 219 -9.13 2.73 -24.56
C ARG A 219 -9.61 2.60 -26.01
N GLU A 220 -9.30 1.50 -26.67
CA GLU A 220 -9.78 1.21 -28.02
C GLU A 220 -11.30 0.98 -28.04
N GLN A 221 -11.83 0.17 -27.13
CA GLN A 221 -13.28 -0.06 -27.01
C GLN A 221 -14.06 1.23 -26.71
N ALA A 222 -13.53 2.10 -25.84
CA ALA A 222 -14.14 3.39 -25.56
C ALA A 222 -14.13 4.30 -26.79
N ALA A 223 -13.03 4.31 -27.56
CA ALA A 223 -12.96 5.07 -28.80
C ALA A 223 -13.97 4.56 -29.84
N GLU A 224 -14.09 3.24 -30.01
CA GLU A 224 -15.10 2.62 -30.88
C GLU A 224 -16.53 2.99 -30.46
N ALA A 225 -16.84 2.93 -29.16
CA ALA A 225 -18.16 3.29 -28.64
C ALA A 225 -18.49 4.78 -28.86
N ILE A 226 -17.51 5.68 -28.69
CA ILE A 226 -17.66 7.11 -28.98
C ILE A 226 -17.90 7.33 -30.48
N VAL A 227 -17.13 6.67 -31.34
CA VAL A 227 -17.30 6.76 -32.80
C VAL A 227 -18.68 6.28 -33.22
N ASP A 228 -19.12 5.11 -32.75
CA ASP A 228 -20.45 4.56 -33.04
C ASP A 228 -21.58 5.47 -32.54
N PHE A 229 -21.43 6.07 -31.35
CA PHE A 229 -22.39 7.05 -30.84
C PHE A 229 -22.47 8.31 -31.72
N LEU A 230 -21.31 8.84 -32.15
CA LEU A 230 -21.25 10.02 -33.03
C LEU A 230 -21.86 9.72 -34.39
N GLU A 231 -21.56 8.56 -34.99
CA GLU A 231 -22.17 8.12 -36.24
C GLU A 231 -23.70 8.03 -36.13
N LYS A 232 -24.21 7.37 -35.09
CA LYS A 232 -25.65 7.26 -34.83
C LYS A 232 -26.30 8.63 -34.64
N SER A 233 -25.65 9.53 -33.91
CA SER A 233 -26.16 10.88 -33.67
C SER A 233 -26.20 11.73 -34.94
N LEU A 234 -25.19 11.62 -35.79
CA LEU A 234 -25.12 12.33 -37.08
C LEU A 234 -26.14 11.81 -38.10
N LEU A 235 -26.45 10.51 -38.04
CA LEU A 235 -27.44 9.86 -38.91
C LEU A 235 -28.88 9.98 -38.40
N LEU A 236 -29.08 10.50 -37.18
CA LEU A 236 -30.39 10.62 -36.57
C LEU A 236 -31.22 11.70 -37.31
N ARG A 237 -32.23 11.27 -38.08
CA ARG A 237 -33.24 12.16 -38.65
C ARG A 237 -34.49 12.14 -37.79
N VAL A 238 -34.84 13.28 -37.22
CA VAL A 238 -36.11 13.46 -36.52
C VAL A 238 -37.15 13.95 -37.52
N PRO A 239 -38.25 13.20 -37.76
CA PRO A 239 -39.33 13.70 -38.61
C PRO A 239 -39.99 14.92 -37.96
N ALA A 240 -40.23 15.97 -38.75
CA ALA A 240 -40.89 17.18 -38.27
C ALA A 240 -42.34 16.87 -37.85
N PRO A 241 -42.83 17.40 -36.71
CA PRO A 241 -44.21 17.21 -36.31
C PRO A 241 -45.14 17.91 -37.32
N HIS A 242 -46.17 17.19 -37.76
CA HIS A 242 -47.23 17.66 -38.66
C HIS A 242 -48.19 18.63 -37.99
#